data_AF-A0A919YKR6-F1
#
_entry.id   AF-A0A919YKR6-F1
#
_cell.length_a   1.000
_cell.length_b   1.000
_cell.length_c   1.000
_cell.angle_alpha   90.00
_cell.angle_beta   90.00
_cell.angle_gamma   90.00
#
_symmetry.space_group_name_H-M   'P 1'
#
loop_
_entity.id
_entity.type
_entity.pdbx_description
1 polymer ?
#
loop_
_entity_poly.entity_id
_entity_poly.type
_entity_poly.pdbx_seq_one_letter_code
_entity_poly.pdbx_strand_id
1 'polypeptide(L)'
;MDSAVSKKVTMISYTIAISFIVAMIAASVLLRNHEIILPEIAAMAIAMWVYREAGWIRQPSKIFIAPTVTAGIGLMINQLQIAYVGKVILTLMLMMLFLRIIRSNLAPSIATGLLPLVINTHEWSFVMIVFIFTIILMIGVLAFGLNKGLEKKVSIQYKYMLIFLALTFFWIGLCWVAGYQQIAVIPPILVVVYESVQKPMYNGKMAFKQGLVLTLSAAIGTLLYFTMDSWVLTALLDMILMLALSLIVGIRIPAIYAFPLLSFIFPEENVMNLPLGTLVTCLFMFTCVLLYKKYEMKRTGKSKAPSSPIGV
;
A
#
# COMPACT_ATOMS: atom_id res chain seq x y z
N MET A 1 -2.06 33.66 -1.69
CA MET A 1 -2.49 32.51 -2.50
C MET A 1 -3.58 31.81 -1.72
N ASP A 2 -4.83 32.04 -2.12
CA ASP A 2 -6.01 31.95 -1.25
C ASP A 2 -6.30 30.52 -0.76
N SER A 3 -6.56 30.41 0.54
CA SER A 3 -6.92 29.16 1.22
C SER A 3 -8.15 28.49 0.60
N ALA A 4 -9.05 29.26 -0.02
CA ALA A 4 -10.22 28.77 -0.76
C ALA A 4 -9.85 28.06 -2.08
N VAL A 5 -8.85 28.57 -2.81
CA VAL A 5 -8.35 27.96 -4.06
C VAL A 5 -7.62 26.64 -3.74
N SER A 6 -6.85 26.61 -2.65
CA SER A 6 -6.18 25.39 -2.18
C SER A 6 -7.18 24.28 -1.76
N LYS A 7 -8.26 24.63 -1.05
CA LYS A 7 -9.32 23.67 -0.69
C LYS A 7 -10.09 23.14 -1.91
N LYS A 8 -10.44 24.02 -2.87
CA LYS A 8 -11.20 23.64 -4.08
C LYS A 8 -10.41 22.69 -4.98
N VAL A 9 -9.11 22.94 -5.16
CA VAL A 9 -8.20 22.05 -5.91
C VAL A 9 -8.06 20.68 -5.23
N THR A 10 -8.09 20.64 -3.89
CA THR A 10 -8.02 19.40 -3.12
C THR A 10 -9.29 18.55 -3.30
N MET A 11 -10.48 19.16 -3.26
CA MET A 11 -11.75 18.45 -3.46
C MET A 11 -11.88 17.87 -4.87
N ILE A 12 -11.51 18.63 -5.91
CA ILE A 12 -11.51 18.15 -7.29
C ILE A 12 -10.60 16.91 -7.44
N SER A 13 -9.42 16.94 -6.81
CA SER A 13 -8.47 15.83 -6.86
C SER A 13 -9.06 14.56 -6.24
N TYR A 14 -9.75 14.68 -5.09
CA TYR A 14 -10.45 13.55 -4.47
C TYR A 14 -11.57 13.03 -5.37
N THR A 15 -12.38 13.90 -5.95
CA THR A 15 -13.46 13.49 -6.87
C THR A 15 -12.90 12.72 -8.05
N ILE A 16 -11.82 13.19 -8.69
CA ILE A 16 -11.18 12.49 -9.81
C ILE A 16 -10.66 11.11 -9.37
N ALA A 17 -9.95 11.04 -8.24
CA ALA A 17 -9.39 9.79 -7.76
C ALA A 17 -10.47 8.77 -7.35
N ILE A 18 -11.51 9.20 -6.61
CA ILE A 18 -12.62 8.33 -6.21
C ILE A 18 -13.41 7.87 -7.43
N SER A 19 -13.72 8.76 -8.37
CA SER A 19 -14.41 8.39 -9.61
C SER A 19 -13.61 7.36 -10.41
N PHE A 20 -12.29 7.48 -10.46
CA PHE A 20 -11.43 6.49 -11.12
C PHE A 20 -11.45 5.13 -10.41
N ILE A 21 -11.44 5.11 -9.07
CA ILE A 21 -11.55 3.87 -8.29
C ILE A 21 -12.91 3.21 -8.51
N VAL A 22 -14.00 3.97 -8.44
CA VAL A 22 -15.36 3.45 -8.66
C VAL A 22 -15.52 2.98 -10.11
N ALA A 23 -14.93 3.66 -11.08
CA ALA A 23 -14.92 3.24 -12.48
C ALA A 23 -14.17 1.91 -12.69
N MET A 24 -13.07 1.67 -11.95
CA MET A 24 -12.37 0.39 -11.95
C MET A 24 -13.30 -0.75 -11.46
N ILE A 25 -14.05 -0.53 -10.37
CA ILE A 25 -15.02 -1.53 -9.88
C ILE A 25 -16.17 -1.73 -10.86
N ALA A 26 -16.71 -0.64 -11.43
CA ALA A 26 -17.76 -0.73 -12.44
C ALA A 26 -17.29 -1.50 -13.69
N ALA A 27 -16.06 -1.25 -14.15
CA ALA A 27 -15.46 -2.00 -15.26
C ALA A 27 -15.31 -3.49 -14.93
N SER A 28 -14.92 -3.83 -13.71
CA SER A 28 -14.87 -5.23 -13.24
C SER A 28 -16.23 -5.92 -13.35
N VAL A 29 -17.30 -5.26 -12.90
CA VAL A 29 -18.67 -5.80 -12.94
C VAL A 29 -19.17 -5.92 -14.38
N LEU A 30 -18.97 -4.91 -15.22
CA LEU A 30 -19.43 -4.89 -16.62
C LEU A 30 -18.72 -5.95 -17.48
N LEU A 31 -17.40 -6.10 -17.29
CA LEU A 31 -16.59 -7.06 -18.04
C LEU A 31 -16.57 -8.45 -17.39
N ARG A 32 -17.24 -8.63 -16.25
CA ARG A 32 -17.26 -9.87 -15.46
C ARG A 32 -15.85 -10.41 -15.18
N ASN A 33 -14.92 -9.51 -14.89
CA ASN A 33 -13.53 -9.84 -14.63
C ASN A 33 -13.07 -9.21 -13.31
N HIS A 34 -12.90 -10.06 -12.29
CA HIS A 34 -12.50 -9.65 -10.94
C HIS A 34 -11.03 -9.22 -10.85
N GLU A 35 -10.17 -9.63 -11.81
CA GLU A 35 -8.76 -9.21 -11.86
C GLU A 35 -8.59 -7.71 -12.11
N ILE A 36 -9.65 -7.03 -12.58
CA ILE A 36 -9.68 -5.58 -12.78
C ILE A 36 -9.61 -4.82 -11.45
N ILE A 37 -10.06 -5.44 -10.35
CA ILE A 37 -10.04 -4.80 -9.04
C ILE A 37 -8.62 -4.85 -8.48
N LEU A 38 -7.93 -3.71 -8.53
CA LEU A 38 -6.55 -3.57 -8.05
C LEU A 38 -6.49 -2.59 -6.87
N PRO A 39 -6.42 -3.07 -5.62
CA PRO A 39 -6.35 -2.24 -4.42
C PRO A 39 -5.20 -1.23 -4.46
N GLU A 40 -4.07 -1.65 -5.00
CA GLU A 40 -2.87 -0.82 -5.10
C GLU A 40 -3.08 0.38 -6.01
N ILE A 41 -3.87 0.23 -7.08
CA ILE A 41 -4.22 1.32 -7.99
C ILE A 41 -5.07 2.36 -7.28
N ALA A 42 -5.97 1.95 -6.37
CA ALA A 42 -6.73 2.87 -5.54
C ALA A 42 -5.84 3.68 -4.59
N ALA A 43 -4.90 3.02 -3.90
CA ALA A 43 -3.90 3.71 -3.10
C ALA A 43 -3.04 4.65 -3.95
N MET A 44 -2.59 4.23 -5.13
CA MET A 44 -1.81 5.06 -6.04
C MET A 44 -2.58 6.28 -6.55
N ALA A 45 -3.85 6.15 -6.92
CA ALA A 45 -4.69 7.27 -7.35
C ALA A 45 -4.75 8.36 -6.26
N ILE A 46 -5.03 7.97 -5.02
CA ILE A 46 -5.10 8.91 -3.89
C ILE A 46 -3.72 9.52 -3.60
N ALA A 47 -2.68 8.70 -3.50
CA ALA A 47 -1.34 9.18 -3.19
C ALA A 47 -0.79 10.16 -4.24
N MET A 48 -1.00 9.84 -5.52
CA MET A 48 -0.40 10.59 -6.62
C MET A 48 -1.21 11.83 -6.99
N TRP A 49 -2.52 11.70 -7.14
CA TRP A 49 -3.37 12.79 -7.61
C TRP A 49 -3.84 13.70 -6.48
N VAL A 50 -4.06 13.15 -5.27
CA VAL A 50 -4.57 13.92 -4.13
C VAL A 50 -3.46 14.36 -3.20
N TYR A 51 -2.72 13.41 -2.61
CA TYR A 51 -1.69 13.72 -1.61
C TYR A 51 -0.42 14.28 -2.24
N ARG A 52 -0.22 14.01 -3.53
CA ARG A 52 0.97 14.39 -4.30
C ARG A 52 2.25 13.91 -3.63
N GLU A 53 2.25 12.65 -3.24
CA GLU A 53 3.38 12.02 -2.55
C GLU A 53 4.64 12.11 -3.41
N ALA A 54 5.57 12.97 -2.99
CA ALA A 54 6.75 13.33 -3.78
C ALA A 54 7.61 12.12 -4.12
N GLY A 55 7.67 11.11 -3.24
CA GLY A 55 8.40 9.87 -3.49
C GLY A 55 7.86 9.03 -4.65
N TRP A 56 6.58 9.18 -4.98
CA TRP A 56 5.88 8.36 -5.98
C TRP A 56 5.76 9.08 -7.33
N ILE A 57 5.51 10.39 -7.34
CA ILE A 57 5.27 11.16 -8.58
C ILE A 57 6.52 11.76 -9.23
N ARG A 58 7.63 11.86 -8.49
CA ARG A 58 8.88 12.50 -8.93
C ARG A 58 9.53 11.84 -10.15
N GLN A 59 9.28 10.55 -10.38
CA GLN A 59 9.79 9.80 -11.52
C GLN A 59 8.64 9.11 -12.26
N PRO A 60 7.90 9.83 -13.12
CA PRO A 60 6.66 9.32 -13.73
C PRO A 60 6.83 8.01 -14.49
N SER A 61 7.97 7.78 -15.15
CA SER A 61 8.22 6.52 -15.86
C SER A 61 8.18 5.30 -14.94
N LYS A 62 8.54 5.45 -13.66
CA LYS A 62 8.51 4.34 -12.70
C LYS A 62 7.10 4.01 -12.20
N ILE A 63 6.13 4.89 -12.42
CA ILE A 63 4.72 4.68 -12.03
C ILE A 63 4.15 3.44 -12.73
N PHE A 64 4.51 3.22 -14.01
CA PHE A 64 4.05 2.05 -14.76
C PHE A 64 5.09 0.93 -14.82
N ILE A 65 6.39 1.27 -14.97
CA ILE A 65 7.45 0.25 -15.08
C ILE A 65 7.51 -0.61 -13.82
N ALA A 66 7.51 0.02 -12.64
CA ALA A 66 7.74 -0.72 -11.42
C ALA A 66 6.60 -1.70 -11.09
N PRO A 67 5.31 -1.29 -11.05
CA PRO A 67 4.22 -2.21 -10.78
C PRO A 67 4.04 -3.28 -11.86
N THR A 68 4.18 -2.93 -13.15
CA THR A 68 4.01 -3.89 -14.27
C THR A 68 5.04 -5.02 -14.20
N VAL A 69 6.32 -4.69 -14.02
CA VAL A 69 7.36 -5.73 -13.92
C VAL A 69 7.18 -6.56 -12.65
N THR A 70 6.83 -5.93 -11.52
CA THR A 70 6.57 -6.70 -10.30
C THR A 70 5.34 -7.60 -10.40
N ALA A 71 4.28 -7.18 -11.10
CA ALA A 71 3.13 -8.02 -11.40
C ALA A 71 3.53 -9.23 -12.25
N GLY A 72 4.38 -9.02 -13.27
CA GLY A 72 4.96 -10.11 -14.06
C GLY A 72 5.79 -11.09 -13.22
N ILE A 73 6.66 -10.59 -12.33
CA ILE A 73 7.43 -11.42 -11.39
C ILE A 73 6.49 -12.27 -10.53
N GLY A 74 5.46 -11.65 -9.94
CA GLY A 74 4.46 -12.33 -9.12
C GLY A 74 3.74 -13.43 -9.89
N LEU A 75 3.27 -13.12 -11.10
CA LEU A 75 2.56 -14.06 -11.96
C LEU A 75 3.45 -15.26 -12.33
N MET A 76 4.69 -15.02 -12.77
CA MET A 76 5.63 -16.07 -13.15
C MET A 76 5.97 -17.00 -11.98
N ILE A 77 6.14 -16.45 -10.77
CA ILE A 77 6.37 -17.26 -9.57
C ILE A 77 5.11 -18.01 -9.17
N ASN A 78 3.92 -17.42 -9.37
CA ASN A 78 2.68 -18.10 -9.03
C ASN A 78 2.48 -19.40 -9.83
N GLN A 79 3.02 -19.47 -11.05
CA GLN A 79 2.98 -20.67 -11.89
C GLN A 79 3.93 -21.80 -11.43
N LEU A 80 4.86 -21.53 -10.51
CA LEU A 80 5.80 -22.54 -10.01
C LEU A 80 5.10 -23.53 -9.07
N GLN A 81 5.47 -24.82 -9.18
CA GLN A 81 4.97 -25.90 -8.32
C GLN A 81 5.77 -25.98 -7.00
N ILE A 82 5.77 -24.88 -6.24
CA ILE A 82 6.41 -24.78 -4.92
C ILE A 82 5.38 -24.35 -3.87
N ALA A 83 5.70 -24.58 -2.58
CA ALA A 83 4.84 -24.18 -1.48
C ALA A 83 4.57 -22.66 -1.47
N TYR A 84 3.36 -22.26 -1.05
CA TYR A 84 2.92 -20.85 -1.03
C TYR A 84 3.92 -19.91 -0.33
N VAL A 85 4.42 -20.31 0.85
CA VAL A 85 5.44 -19.55 1.58
C VAL A 85 6.72 -19.36 0.74
N GLY A 86 7.14 -20.39 0.01
CA GLY A 86 8.26 -20.32 -0.92
C GLY A 86 8.01 -19.34 -2.07
N LYS A 87 6.79 -19.34 -2.64
CA LYS A 87 6.38 -18.35 -3.66
C LYS A 87 6.52 -16.93 -3.11
N VAL A 88 5.93 -16.65 -1.95
CA VAL A 88 5.95 -15.31 -1.34
C VAL A 88 7.37 -14.83 -1.07
N ILE A 89 8.23 -15.68 -0.48
CA ILE A 89 9.62 -15.32 -0.17
C ILE A 89 10.38 -15.01 -1.46
N LEU A 90 10.29 -15.88 -2.48
CA LEU A 90 10.96 -15.69 -3.76
C LEU A 90 10.49 -14.40 -4.45
N THR A 91 9.18 -14.15 -4.45
CA THR A 91 8.56 -12.94 -5.03
C THR A 91 9.10 -11.68 -4.35
N LEU A 92 9.08 -11.63 -3.01
CA LEU A 92 9.63 -10.50 -2.26
C LEU A 92 11.12 -10.27 -2.54
N MET A 93 11.93 -11.34 -2.64
CA MET A 93 13.36 -11.23 -2.95
C MET A 93 13.59 -10.64 -4.34
N LEU A 94 12.94 -11.19 -5.38
CA LEU A 94 13.11 -10.74 -6.75
C LEU A 94 12.60 -9.30 -6.94
N MET A 95 11.48 -8.95 -6.32
CA MET A 95 10.92 -7.60 -6.40
C MET A 95 11.80 -6.58 -5.68
N MET A 96 12.35 -6.90 -4.51
CA MET A 96 13.30 -6.02 -3.82
C MET A 96 14.59 -5.84 -4.62
N LEU A 97 15.10 -6.91 -5.25
CA LEU A 97 16.25 -6.82 -6.14
C LEU A 97 15.95 -5.92 -7.33
N PHE A 98 14.79 -6.10 -7.97
CA PHE A 98 14.36 -5.29 -9.10
C PHE A 98 14.21 -3.81 -8.71
N LEU A 99 13.48 -3.49 -7.63
CA LEU A 99 13.31 -2.12 -7.13
C LEU A 99 14.66 -1.46 -6.81
N ARG A 100 15.63 -2.25 -6.30
CA ARG A 100 17.00 -1.80 -6.08
C ARG A 100 17.72 -1.48 -7.40
N ILE A 101 17.61 -2.32 -8.42
CA ILE A 101 18.21 -2.12 -9.76
C ILE A 101 17.67 -0.84 -10.39
N ILE A 102 16.34 -0.68 -10.44
CA ILE A 102 15.72 0.51 -11.03
C ILE A 102 15.78 1.73 -10.11
N ARG A 103 16.40 1.63 -8.92
CA ARG A 103 16.46 2.67 -7.90
C ARG A 103 15.10 3.31 -7.65
N SER A 104 14.07 2.49 -7.41
CA SER A 104 12.70 2.92 -7.12
C SER A 104 12.35 2.65 -5.67
N ASN A 105 11.59 3.56 -5.08
CA ASN A 105 11.01 3.37 -3.75
C ASN A 105 9.47 3.31 -3.80
N LEU A 106 8.92 2.94 -4.95
CA LEU A 106 7.48 2.86 -5.14
C LEU A 106 6.94 1.66 -4.35
N ALA A 107 6.59 1.91 -3.09
CA ALA A 107 6.08 0.91 -2.17
C ALA A 107 4.89 0.09 -2.73
N PRO A 108 3.93 0.68 -3.46
CA PRO A 108 2.83 -0.06 -4.09
C PRO A 108 3.28 -1.21 -5.00
N SER A 109 4.46 -1.13 -5.61
CA SER A 109 5.00 -2.22 -6.43
C SER A 109 5.17 -3.52 -5.64
N ILE A 110 5.40 -3.43 -4.31
CA ILE A 110 5.47 -4.59 -3.42
C ILE A 110 4.14 -5.33 -3.40
N ALA A 111 3.04 -4.58 -3.34
CA ALA A 111 1.73 -5.16 -3.25
C ALA A 111 1.25 -5.71 -4.60
N THR A 112 1.53 -5.00 -5.72
CA THR A 112 1.15 -5.48 -7.06
C THR A 112 1.83 -6.79 -7.46
N GLY A 113 3.08 -7.03 -7.03
CA GLY A 113 3.73 -8.31 -7.32
C GLY A 113 3.37 -9.44 -6.37
N LEU A 114 2.83 -9.13 -5.19
CA LEU A 114 2.27 -10.15 -4.29
C LEU A 114 0.85 -10.55 -4.67
N LEU A 115 0.09 -9.63 -5.27
CA LEU A 115 -1.32 -9.83 -5.58
C LEU A 115 -1.59 -11.11 -6.39
N PRO A 116 -0.80 -11.47 -7.44
CA PRO A 116 -1.01 -12.72 -8.17
C PRO A 116 -0.98 -13.98 -7.32
N LEU A 117 -0.14 -14.01 -6.28
CA LEU A 117 0.00 -15.14 -5.37
C LEU A 117 -1.19 -15.22 -4.41
N VAL A 118 -1.69 -14.06 -3.97
CA VAL A 118 -2.80 -13.97 -3.02
C VAL A 118 -4.12 -14.37 -3.68
N ILE A 119 -4.33 -13.95 -4.93
CA ILE A 119 -5.56 -14.24 -5.69
C ILE A 119 -5.45 -15.51 -6.54
N ASN A 120 -4.26 -16.11 -6.57
CA ASN A 120 -3.93 -17.30 -7.35
C ASN A 120 -4.25 -17.20 -8.87
N THR A 121 -4.01 -16.04 -9.48
CA THR A 121 -4.19 -15.87 -10.94
C THR A 121 -3.02 -16.48 -11.72
N HIS A 122 -3.34 -17.00 -12.91
CA HIS A 122 -2.37 -17.55 -13.86
C HIS A 122 -2.41 -16.82 -15.21
N GLU A 123 -3.31 -15.84 -15.35
CA GLU A 123 -3.59 -15.18 -16.61
C GLU A 123 -2.71 -13.95 -16.82
N TRP A 124 -2.20 -13.79 -18.05
CA TRP A 124 -1.43 -12.60 -18.43
C TRP A 124 -2.31 -11.34 -18.57
N SER A 125 -3.64 -11.49 -18.60
CA SER A 125 -4.60 -10.38 -18.51
C SER A 125 -4.32 -9.51 -17.28
N PHE A 126 -3.98 -10.12 -16.15
CA PHE A 126 -3.66 -9.39 -14.92
C PHE A 126 -2.53 -8.38 -15.12
N VAL A 127 -1.42 -8.78 -15.76
CA VAL A 127 -0.27 -7.90 -16.01
C VAL A 127 -0.64 -6.78 -16.96
N MET A 128 -1.45 -7.07 -17.99
CA MET A 128 -1.95 -6.07 -18.93
C MET A 128 -2.88 -5.05 -18.27
N ILE A 129 -3.75 -5.50 -17.36
CA ILE A 129 -4.63 -4.64 -16.57
C ILE A 129 -3.79 -3.68 -15.70
N VAL A 130 -2.81 -4.20 -14.97
CA VAL A 130 -1.87 -3.38 -14.16
C VAL A 130 -1.16 -2.35 -15.04
N PHE A 131 -0.67 -2.76 -16.21
CA PHE A 131 0.00 -1.88 -17.16
C PHE A 131 -0.91 -0.73 -17.63
N ILE A 132 -2.15 -1.03 -18.02
CA ILE A 132 -3.12 -0.02 -18.49
C ILE A 132 -3.44 0.98 -17.38
N PHE A 133 -3.81 0.51 -16.18
CA PHE A 133 -4.18 1.39 -15.08
C PHE A 133 -3.01 2.26 -14.62
N THR A 134 -1.79 1.72 -14.58
CA THR A 134 -0.62 2.51 -14.19
C THR A 134 -0.19 3.52 -15.26
N ILE A 135 -0.43 3.25 -16.54
CA ILE A 135 -0.29 4.26 -17.60
C ILE A 135 -1.30 5.39 -17.40
N ILE A 136 -2.57 5.09 -17.10
CA ILE A 136 -3.58 6.12 -16.84
C ILE A 136 -3.16 6.99 -15.64
N LEU A 137 -2.66 6.37 -14.56
CA LEU A 137 -2.11 7.08 -13.41
C LEU A 137 -0.94 8.00 -13.80
N MET A 138 0.02 7.49 -14.58
CA MET A 138 1.16 8.27 -15.07
C MET A 138 0.71 9.45 -15.94
N ILE A 139 -0.22 9.23 -16.87
CA ILE A 139 -0.78 10.28 -17.73
C ILE A 139 -1.42 11.35 -16.87
N GLY A 140 -2.21 10.98 -15.85
CA GLY A 140 -2.77 11.95 -14.90
C GLY A 140 -1.70 12.78 -14.20
N VAL A 141 -0.62 12.16 -13.72
CA VAL A 141 0.50 12.88 -13.08
C VAL A 141 1.18 13.86 -14.04
N LEU A 142 1.37 13.47 -15.31
CA LEU A 142 2.02 14.31 -16.33
C LEU A 142 1.11 15.43 -16.83
N ALA A 143 -0.16 15.13 -17.12
CA ALA A 143 -1.15 16.08 -17.64
C ALA A 143 -1.42 17.21 -16.65
N PHE A 144 -1.53 16.88 -15.36
CA PHE A 144 -1.69 17.87 -14.29
C PHE A 144 -0.35 18.49 -13.81
N GLY A 145 0.78 18.06 -14.39
CA GLY A 145 2.11 18.58 -14.06
C GLY A 145 2.51 18.38 -12.59
N LEU A 146 1.98 17.35 -11.92
CA LEU A 146 2.14 17.13 -10.47
C LEU A 146 3.59 16.81 -10.08
N ASN A 147 4.42 16.39 -11.04
CA ASN A 147 5.83 16.09 -10.86
C ASN A 147 6.76 17.31 -11.01
N LYS A 148 6.25 18.47 -11.45
CA LYS A 148 7.07 19.68 -11.68
C LYS A 148 7.58 20.24 -10.36
N GLY A 149 8.83 20.69 -10.33
CA GLY A 149 9.47 21.27 -9.14
C GLY A 149 10.02 20.27 -8.13
N LEU A 150 9.95 18.95 -8.41
CA LEU A 150 10.53 17.92 -7.54
C LEU A 150 11.95 17.53 -7.99
N GLU A 151 12.87 17.44 -7.03
CA GLU A 151 14.23 16.95 -7.30
C GLU A 151 14.23 15.51 -7.81
N LYS A 152 14.81 15.22 -8.98
CA LYS A 152 14.70 13.86 -9.55
C LYS A 152 15.50 12.78 -8.80
N LYS A 153 16.48 13.14 -7.96
CA LYS A 153 17.31 12.17 -7.22
C LYS A 153 16.52 11.55 -6.07
N VAL A 154 16.69 10.25 -5.86
CA VAL A 154 16.06 9.50 -4.75
C VAL A 154 17.18 8.94 -3.88
N SER A 155 17.20 9.30 -2.60
CA SER A 155 18.11 8.74 -1.60
C SER A 155 17.51 7.44 -1.05
N ILE A 156 17.75 6.32 -1.75
CA ILE A 156 17.29 5.01 -1.28
C ILE A 156 18.27 4.46 -0.26
N GLN A 157 17.78 4.23 0.95
CA GLN A 157 18.55 3.62 2.03
C GLN A 157 18.38 2.10 1.98
N TYR A 158 19.24 1.42 1.21
CA TYR A 158 19.19 -0.03 0.99
C TYR A 158 19.18 -0.86 2.28
N LYS A 159 19.78 -0.34 3.36
CA LYS A 159 19.70 -0.91 4.71
C LYS A 159 18.25 -1.23 5.11
N TYR A 160 17.31 -0.30 4.86
CA TYR A 160 15.91 -0.45 5.23
C TYR A 160 15.16 -1.46 4.37
N MET A 161 15.57 -1.69 3.12
CA MET A 161 15.01 -2.77 2.30
C MET A 161 15.34 -4.14 2.91
N LEU A 162 16.57 -4.32 3.38
CA LEU A 162 16.98 -5.56 4.06
C LEU A 162 16.24 -5.76 5.39
N ILE A 163 16.08 -4.70 6.17
CA ILE A 163 15.31 -4.76 7.42
C ILE A 163 13.85 -5.11 7.15
N PHE A 164 13.24 -4.49 6.14
CA PHE A 164 11.89 -4.81 5.73
C PHE A 164 11.75 -6.30 5.37
N LEU A 165 12.68 -6.84 4.57
CA LEU A 165 12.69 -8.26 4.22
C LEU A 165 12.83 -9.14 5.47
N ALA A 166 13.76 -8.81 6.36
CA ALA A 166 13.97 -9.58 7.59
C ALA A 166 12.72 -9.60 8.49
N LEU A 167 12.07 -8.44 8.69
CA LEU A 167 10.82 -8.36 9.47
C LEU A 167 9.70 -9.17 8.81
N THR A 168 9.57 -9.06 7.49
CA THR A 168 8.52 -9.73 6.73
C THR A 168 8.73 -11.26 6.72
N PHE A 169 9.96 -11.73 6.54
CA PHE A 169 10.26 -13.17 6.60
C PHE A 169 10.09 -13.74 7.99
N PHE A 170 10.45 -12.97 9.03
CA PHE A 170 10.18 -13.38 10.41
C PHE A 170 8.68 -13.51 10.67
N TRP A 171 7.87 -12.56 10.22
CA TRP A 171 6.41 -12.63 10.30
C TRP A 171 5.83 -13.83 9.54
N ILE A 172 6.23 -14.02 8.28
CA ILE A 172 5.79 -15.16 7.47
C ILE A 172 6.16 -16.49 8.13
N GLY A 173 7.36 -16.59 8.71
CA GLY A 173 7.80 -17.76 9.46
C GLY A 173 6.91 -18.06 10.67
N LEU A 174 6.55 -17.03 11.44
CA LEU A 174 5.61 -17.18 12.57
C LEU A 174 4.23 -17.64 12.11
N CYS A 175 3.69 -17.03 11.05
CA CYS A 175 2.39 -17.43 10.50
C CYS A 175 2.42 -18.85 9.93
N TRP A 176 3.55 -19.27 9.35
CA TRP A 176 3.73 -20.63 8.85
C TRP A 176 3.67 -21.67 9.97
N VAL A 177 4.40 -21.43 11.07
CA VAL A 177 4.38 -22.30 12.26
C VAL A 177 2.99 -22.31 12.92
N ALA A 178 2.29 -21.18 12.92
CA ALA A 178 0.94 -21.06 13.48
C ALA A 178 -0.17 -21.58 12.56
N GLY A 179 0.13 -22.01 11.32
CA GLY A 179 -0.86 -22.51 10.36
C GLY A 179 -1.66 -21.45 9.59
N TYR A 180 -1.38 -20.16 9.77
CA TYR A 180 -2.11 -19.04 9.15
C TYR A 180 -1.39 -18.47 7.91
N GLN A 181 -0.99 -19.35 6.99
CA GLN A 181 -0.12 -18.99 5.86
C GLN A 181 -0.73 -17.93 4.92
N GLN A 182 -2.04 -18.01 4.64
CA GLN A 182 -2.72 -17.11 3.69
C GLN A 182 -2.93 -15.69 4.24
N ILE A 183 -3.12 -15.55 5.56
CA ILE A 183 -3.31 -14.26 6.23
C ILE A 183 -1.95 -13.59 6.50
N ALA A 184 -0.84 -14.30 6.35
CA ALA A 184 0.52 -13.79 6.57
C ALA A 184 0.87 -12.60 5.67
N VAL A 185 0.21 -12.47 4.52
CA VAL A 185 0.54 -11.47 3.50
C VAL A 185 -0.70 -10.63 3.18
N ILE A 186 -0.80 -9.49 3.85
CA ILE A 186 -1.81 -8.47 3.53
C ILE A 186 -1.08 -7.32 2.80
N PRO A 187 -1.20 -7.21 1.45
CA PRO A 187 -0.36 -6.33 0.66
C PRO A 187 -0.37 -4.86 1.12
N PRO A 188 -1.52 -4.24 1.44
CA PRO A 188 -1.53 -2.86 1.92
C PRO A 188 -0.78 -2.64 3.24
N ILE A 189 -0.73 -3.63 4.14
CA ILE A 189 0.07 -3.52 5.38
C ILE A 189 1.55 -3.50 5.04
N LEU A 190 2.01 -4.40 4.17
CA LEU A 190 3.42 -4.48 3.78
C LEU A 190 3.91 -3.18 3.12
N VAL A 191 3.07 -2.53 2.31
CA VAL A 191 3.36 -1.19 1.75
C VAL A 191 3.59 -0.20 2.88
N VAL A 192 2.68 -0.10 3.85
CA VAL A 192 2.80 0.86 4.96
C VAL A 192 3.98 0.54 5.87
N VAL A 193 4.29 -0.73 6.09
CA VAL A 193 5.49 -1.17 6.84
C VAL A 193 6.75 -0.74 6.10
N TYR A 194 6.85 -1.00 4.80
CA TYR A 194 7.98 -0.62 3.97
C TYR A 194 8.23 0.89 3.98
N GLU A 195 7.17 1.69 3.91
CA GLU A 195 7.26 3.16 4.04
C GLU A 195 7.69 3.59 5.44
N SER A 196 7.15 2.93 6.47
CA SER A 196 7.42 3.28 7.88
C SER A 196 8.86 3.01 8.29
N VAL A 197 9.45 1.89 7.84
CA VAL A 197 10.87 1.56 8.09
C VAL A 197 11.80 2.60 7.46
N GLN A 198 11.39 3.26 6.38
CA GLN A 198 12.20 4.26 5.70
C GLN A 198 12.08 5.66 6.30
N LYS A 199 11.11 5.91 7.19
CA LYS A 199 10.99 7.20 7.86
C LYS A 199 12.18 7.42 8.81
N PRO A 200 12.76 8.64 8.85
CA PRO A 200 13.87 8.95 9.74
C PRO A 200 13.45 8.89 11.22
N MET A 201 12.19 9.24 11.51
CA MET A 201 11.58 9.12 12.84
C MET A 201 10.25 8.38 12.74
N TYR A 202 10.01 7.51 13.70
CA TYR A 202 8.78 6.73 13.81
C TYR A 202 8.41 6.59 15.29
N ASN A 203 7.23 7.09 15.66
CA ASN A 203 6.79 7.17 17.05
C ASN A 203 5.57 6.28 17.31
N GLY A 204 5.33 5.97 18.61
CA GLY A 204 4.23 5.08 19.01
C GLY A 204 2.86 5.60 18.59
N LYS A 205 2.66 6.92 18.59
CA LYS A 205 1.40 7.55 18.14
C LYS A 205 1.12 7.28 16.65
N MET A 206 2.15 7.32 15.80
CA MET A 206 2.04 7.03 14.36
C MET A 206 1.71 5.56 14.13
N ALA A 207 2.41 4.66 14.82
CA ALA A 207 2.16 3.21 14.74
C ALA A 207 0.74 2.86 15.19
N PHE A 208 0.27 3.43 16.31
CA PHE A 208 -1.09 3.25 16.79
C PHE A 208 -2.12 3.75 15.79
N LYS A 209 -1.95 4.97 15.25
CA LYS A 209 -2.84 5.51 14.22
C LYS A 209 -2.86 4.65 12.96
N GLN A 210 -1.70 4.17 12.48
CA GLN A 210 -1.62 3.28 11.32
C GLN A 210 -2.36 1.96 11.58
N GLY A 211 -2.09 1.30 12.71
CA GLY A 211 -2.78 0.05 13.05
C GLY A 211 -4.29 0.22 13.20
N LEU A 212 -4.72 1.27 13.92
CA LEU A 212 -6.13 1.58 14.12
C LEU A 212 -6.85 1.81 12.79
N VAL A 213 -6.31 2.68 11.94
CA VAL A 213 -6.99 3.08 10.71
C VAL A 213 -7.03 1.97 9.69
N LEU A 214 -5.96 1.18 9.54
CA LEU A 214 -5.97 0.02 8.63
C LEU A 214 -6.93 -1.06 9.11
N THR A 215 -7.01 -1.31 10.43
CA THR A 215 -7.96 -2.26 11.01
C THR A 215 -9.41 -1.80 10.81
N LEU A 216 -9.70 -0.53 11.09
CA LEU A 216 -11.04 0.04 10.88
C LEU A 216 -11.42 0.05 9.39
N SER A 217 -10.47 0.34 8.51
CA SER A 217 -10.65 0.30 7.07
C SER A 217 -11.03 -1.10 6.59
N ALA A 218 -10.32 -2.13 7.05
CA ALA A 218 -10.68 -3.53 6.81
C ALA A 218 -12.08 -3.87 7.36
N ALA A 219 -12.38 -3.49 8.61
CA ALA A 219 -13.66 -3.77 9.25
C ALA A 219 -14.85 -3.14 8.53
N ILE A 220 -14.72 -1.87 8.12
CA ILE A 220 -15.76 -1.15 7.36
C ILE A 220 -15.97 -1.82 6.00
N GLY A 221 -14.89 -2.13 5.27
CA GLY A 221 -14.99 -2.79 3.96
C GLY A 221 -15.63 -4.17 4.06
N THR A 222 -15.22 -4.99 5.03
CA THR A 222 -15.84 -6.30 5.30
C THR A 222 -17.33 -6.16 5.62
N LEU A 223 -17.71 -5.20 6.47
CA LEU A 223 -19.12 -5.00 6.85
C LEU A 223 -19.97 -4.55 5.67
N LEU A 224 -19.49 -3.58 4.87
CA LEU A 224 -20.22 -3.09 3.70
C LEU A 224 -20.35 -4.18 2.63
N TYR A 225 -19.29 -4.97 2.41
CA TYR A 225 -19.31 -6.09 1.47
C TYR A 225 -20.42 -7.11 1.78
N PHE A 226 -20.64 -7.46 3.05
CA PHE A 226 -21.68 -8.41 3.43
C PHE A 226 -23.08 -7.82 3.58
N THR A 227 -23.21 -6.48 3.66
CA THR A 227 -24.51 -5.82 3.88
C THR A 227 -25.14 -5.28 2.60
N MET A 228 -24.37 -5.19 1.51
CA MET A 228 -24.80 -4.55 0.27
C MET A 228 -24.66 -5.47 -0.94
N ASP A 229 -25.71 -5.55 -1.76
CA ASP A 229 -25.70 -6.40 -2.96
C ASP A 229 -24.92 -5.78 -4.13
N SER A 230 -24.84 -4.44 -4.21
CA SER A 230 -24.21 -3.72 -5.32
C SER A 230 -22.75 -3.39 -5.04
N TRP A 231 -21.83 -4.03 -5.74
CA TRP A 231 -20.38 -3.81 -5.59
C TRP A 231 -19.96 -2.37 -5.88
N VAL A 232 -20.56 -1.74 -6.90
CA VAL A 232 -20.24 -0.35 -7.28
C VAL A 232 -20.68 0.63 -6.20
N LEU A 233 -21.88 0.42 -5.62
CA LEU A 233 -22.38 1.25 -4.53
C LEU A 233 -21.56 1.06 -3.25
N THR A 234 -21.20 -0.20 -2.95
CA THR A 234 -20.33 -0.57 -1.83
C THR A 234 -18.99 0.14 -1.93
N ALA A 235 -18.33 0.07 -3.09
CA ALA A 235 -17.05 0.75 -3.31
C ALA A 235 -17.15 2.27 -3.22
N LEU A 236 -18.23 2.88 -3.72
CA LEU A 236 -18.45 4.32 -3.58
C LEU A 236 -18.58 4.73 -2.10
N LEU A 237 -19.37 3.98 -1.32
CA LEU A 237 -19.55 4.22 0.10
C LEU A 237 -18.26 3.99 0.88
N ASP A 238 -17.51 2.93 0.56
CA ASP A 238 -16.17 2.69 1.12
C ASP A 238 -15.27 3.90 0.90
N MET A 239 -15.19 4.44 -0.33
CA MET A 239 -14.32 5.59 -0.61
C MET A 239 -14.71 6.83 0.19
N ILE A 240 -16.02 7.07 0.37
CA ILE A 240 -16.54 8.19 1.19
C ILE A 240 -16.19 7.98 2.67
N LEU A 241 -16.40 6.76 3.19
CA LEU A 241 -16.10 6.43 4.58
C LEU A 241 -14.59 6.44 4.86
N MET A 242 -13.76 6.01 3.91
CA MET A 242 -12.31 6.06 4.02
C MET A 242 -11.80 7.50 4.02
N LEU A 243 -12.43 8.38 3.23
CA LEU A 243 -12.18 9.82 3.31
C LEU A 243 -12.55 10.38 4.68
N ALA A 244 -13.74 10.08 5.19
CA ALA A 244 -14.16 10.50 6.52
C ALA A 244 -13.20 9.99 7.61
N LEU A 245 -12.82 8.71 7.55
CA LEU A 245 -11.88 8.07 8.48
C LEU A 245 -10.50 8.76 8.45
N SER A 246 -9.96 9.02 7.26
CA SER A 246 -8.68 9.72 7.10
C SER A 246 -8.74 11.14 7.69
N LEU A 247 -9.86 11.85 7.52
CA LEU A 247 -10.07 13.18 8.08
C LEU A 247 -10.21 13.17 9.61
N ILE A 248 -11.01 12.25 10.16
CA ILE A 248 -11.25 12.11 11.62
C ILE A 248 -9.94 11.80 12.36
N VAL A 249 -9.16 10.84 11.85
CA VAL A 249 -7.90 10.46 12.49
C VAL A 249 -6.76 11.44 12.18
N GLY A 250 -6.92 12.25 11.14
CA GLY A 250 -5.94 13.25 10.71
C GLY A 250 -4.64 12.61 10.24
N ILE A 251 -4.74 11.55 9.43
CA ILE A 251 -3.58 10.82 8.90
C ILE A 251 -3.77 10.55 7.40
N ARG A 252 -2.70 10.76 6.63
CA ARG A 252 -2.65 10.51 5.19
C ARG A 252 -1.92 9.21 4.94
N ILE A 253 -2.67 8.13 4.78
CA ILE A 253 -2.14 6.81 4.41
C ILE A 253 -2.94 6.35 3.20
N PRO A 254 -2.35 6.27 2.00
CA PRO A 254 -3.08 5.85 0.81
C PRO A 254 -3.68 4.44 0.91
N ALA A 255 -3.02 3.54 1.67
CA ALA A 255 -3.46 2.16 1.87
C ALA A 255 -4.86 2.04 2.51
N ILE A 256 -5.38 3.09 3.15
CA ILE A 256 -6.75 3.13 3.69
C ILE A 256 -7.78 2.94 2.58
N TYR A 257 -7.50 3.43 1.37
CA TYR A 257 -8.42 3.32 0.23
C TYR A 257 -8.25 2.00 -0.54
N ALA A 258 -7.13 1.31 -0.35
CA ALA A 258 -6.91 -0.01 -0.91
C ALA A 258 -7.61 -1.10 -0.09
N PHE A 259 -7.57 -0.97 1.24
CA PHE A 259 -7.98 -2.03 2.15
C PHE A 259 -9.41 -2.56 1.96
N PRO A 260 -10.45 -1.71 1.84
CA PRO A 260 -11.82 -2.19 1.68
C PRO A 260 -11.99 -3.01 0.40
N LEU A 261 -11.19 -2.69 -0.64
CA LEU A 261 -11.25 -3.36 -1.91
C LEU A 261 -10.76 -4.81 -1.87
N LEU A 262 -9.99 -5.19 -0.84
CA LEU A 262 -9.59 -6.58 -0.63
C LEU A 262 -10.81 -7.50 -0.43
N SER A 263 -11.91 -6.97 0.10
CA SER A 263 -13.15 -7.74 0.34
C SER A 263 -13.78 -8.25 -0.97
N PHE A 264 -13.58 -7.56 -2.09
CA PHE A 264 -14.08 -8.00 -3.41
C PHE A 264 -13.19 -9.03 -4.10
N ILE A 265 -11.98 -9.25 -3.57
CA ILE A 265 -10.94 -10.04 -4.22
C ILE A 265 -10.66 -11.32 -3.44
N PHE A 266 -10.72 -11.25 -2.11
CA PHE A 266 -10.46 -12.40 -1.27
C PHE A 266 -11.65 -13.35 -1.27
N PRO A 267 -11.41 -14.67 -1.11
CA PRO A 267 -12.49 -15.63 -0.87
C PRO A 267 -13.32 -15.23 0.34
N GLU A 268 -14.65 -15.38 0.29
CA GLU A 268 -15.58 -14.93 1.35
C GLU A 268 -15.19 -15.43 2.75
N GLU A 269 -14.72 -16.67 2.85
CA GLU A 269 -14.22 -17.29 4.10
C GLU A 269 -13.06 -16.51 4.74
N ASN A 270 -12.22 -15.87 3.92
CA ASN A 270 -11.09 -15.06 4.35
C ASN A 270 -11.49 -13.60 4.60
N VAL A 271 -12.54 -13.11 3.94
CA VAL A 271 -13.05 -11.74 4.11
C VAL A 271 -13.55 -11.50 5.53
N MET A 272 -14.24 -12.47 6.13
CA MET A 272 -14.71 -12.37 7.53
C MET A 272 -13.56 -12.27 8.54
N ASN A 273 -12.44 -12.95 8.25
CA ASN A 273 -11.25 -12.95 9.10
C ASN A 273 -10.32 -11.76 8.84
N LEU A 274 -10.56 -10.98 7.78
CA LEU A 274 -9.70 -9.88 7.35
C LEU A 274 -9.50 -8.80 8.44
N PRO A 275 -10.53 -8.35 9.18
CA PRO A 275 -10.33 -7.33 10.23
C PRO A 275 -9.44 -7.84 11.37
N LEU A 276 -9.65 -9.08 11.81
CA LEU A 276 -8.84 -9.69 12.87
C LEU A 276 -7.41 -9.95 12.40
N GLY A 277 -7.23 -10.52 11.20
CA GLY A 277 -5.92 -10.73 10.59
C GLY A 277 -5.15 -9.43 10.42
N THR A 278 -5.84 -8.36 10.03
CA THR A 278 -5.27 -7.01 9.93
C THR A 278 -4.81 -6.49 11.28
N LEU A 279 -5.64 -6.61 12.32
CA LEU A 279 -5.31 -6.17 13.67
C LEU A 279 -4.03 -6.87 14.17
N VAL A 280 -3.98 -8.20 14.09
CA VAL A 280 -2.84 -8.99 14.57
C VAL A 280 -1.57 -8.64 13.78
N THR A 281 -1.67 -8.57 12.45
CA THR A 281 -0.53 -8.23 11.59
C THR A 281 -0.03 -6.81 11.85
N CYS A 282 -0.92 -5.83 11.99
CA CYS A 282 -0.56 -4.45 12.32
C CYS A 282 0.11 -4.35 13.69
N LEU A 283 -0.43 -5.01 14.72
CA LEU A 283 0.15 -5.04 16.06
C LEU A 283 1.57 -5.58 16.02
N PHE A 284 1.78 -6.72 15.35
CA PHE A 284 3.11 -7.31 15.24
C PHE A 284 4.07 -6.43 14.43
N MET A 285 3.70 -6.08 13.20
CA MET A 285 4.60 -5.41 12.27
C MET A 285 4.95 -4.01 12.72
N PHE A 286 3.98 -3.20 13.14
CA PHE A 286 4.28 -1.83 13.59
C PHE A 286 5.01 -1.82 14.94
N THR A 287 4.78 -2.79 15.81
CA THR A 287 5.62 -2.95 17.02
C THR A 287 7.07 -3.27 16.66
N CYS A 288 7.31 -4.18 15.71
CA CYS A 288 8.66 -4.49 15.25
C CYS A 288 9.35 -3.26 14.62
N VAL A 289 8.64 -2.49 13.80
CA VAL A 289 9.17 -1.23 13.23
C VAL A 289 9.50 -0.22 14.33
N LEU A 290 8.62 -0.05 15.34
CA LEU A 290 8.89 0.83 16.49
C LEU A 290 10.13 0.41 17.27
N LEU A 291 10.27 -0.89 17.55
CA LEU A 291 11.42 -1.42 18.28
C LEU A 291 12.72 -1.20 17.51
N TYR A 292 12.72 -1.51 16.21
CA TYR A 292 13.86 -1.26 15.34
C TYR A 292 14.24 0.23 15.31
N LYS A 293 13.26 1.13 15.18
CA LYS A 293 13.51 2.58 15.12
C LYS A 293 14.01 3.13 16.45
N LYS A 294 13.48 2.67 17.58
CA LYS A 294 14.01 3.02 18.91
C LYS A 294 15.45 2.55 19.08
N TYR A 295 15.78 1.34 18.64
CA TYR A 295 17.13 0.81 18.67
C TYR A 295 18.10 1.62 17.80
N GLU A 296 17.70 1.96 16.57
CA GLU A 296 18.48 2.79 15.64
C GLU A 296 18.75 4.19 16.20
N MET A 297 17.76 4.83 16.82
CA MET A 297 17.91 6.15 17.45
C MET A 297 18.87 6.12 18.65
N LYS A 298 18.82 5.06 19.48
CA LYS A 298 19.77 4.87 20.59
C LYS A 298 21.20 4.70 20.08
N ARG A 299 21.40 3.89 19.03
CA ARG A 299 22.72 3.62 18.45
C ARG A 299 23.34 4.82 17.73
N THR A 300 22.53 5.68 17.13
CA THR A 300 23.01 6.87 16.38
C THR A 300 23.20 8.11 17.26
N GLY A 301 23.05 8.01 18.58
CA GLY A 301 23.28 9.12 19.52
C GLY A 301 22.26 10.26 19.46
N LYS A 302 21.27 10.20 18.55
CA LYS A 302 20.20 11.21 18.40
C LYS A 302 19.17 11.24 19.54
N SER A 303 19.41 10.50 20.62
CA SER A 303 18.56 10.47 21.82
C SER A 303 18.82 11.64 22.79
N LYS A 304 19.83 12.49 22.56
CA LYS A 304 20.03 13.71 23.36
C LYS A 304 19.41 14.91 22.62
N ALA A 305 18.24 15.35 23.07
CA ALA A 305 17.80 16.72 22.85
C ALA A 305 18.84 17.69 23.46
N PRO A 306 18.99 18.92 22.92
CA PRO A 306 19.92 19.89 23.48
C PRO A 306 19.47 20.24 24.90
N SER A 307 20.29 19.89 25.89
CA SER A 307 20.24 20.55 27.19
C SER A 307 20.56 22.02 26.93
N SER A 308 19.56 22.89 27.07
CA SER A 308 19.80 24.32 27.25
C SER A 308 20.86 24.50 28.33
N PRO A 309 21.96 25.23 28.09
CA PRO A 309 22.75 25.72 29.20
C PRO A 309 21.89 26.77 29.92
N ILE A 310 21.33 26.38 31.05
CA ILE A 310 20.86 27.36 32.04
C ILE A 310 22.15 27.99 32.60
N GLY A 311 22.32 29.26 32.25
CA GLY A 311 22.78 30.37 33.10
C GLY A 311 23.82 30.11 34.19
N VAL A 312 24.88 30.90 34.08
CA VAL A 312 25.44 31.68 35.20
C VAL A 312 24.34 32.25 36.09
#